data_AF-A0A920AB26-F1
#
_entry.id   AF-A0A920AB26-F1
#
_cell.length_a   1.000
_cell.length_b   1.000
_cell.length_c   1.000
_cell.angle_alpha   90.00
_cell.angle_beta   90.00
_cell.angle_gamma   90.00
#
_symmetry.space_group_name_H-M   'P 1'
#
loop_
_entity.id
_entity.type
_entity.pdbx_description
1 polymer ?
#
loop_
_entity_poly.entity_id
_entity_poly.type
_entity_poly.pdbx_seq_one_letter_code
_entity_poly.pdbx_strand_id
1 'polypeptide(L)'
;MAEITASMVKELREASGAGMMDCKTALNENDGNMEAAIDWLRTKGLPRQRKSGRVAADGWLVVSGGTSGAVVEVNSETDFVARNETFQGMVTDISAIALNTGGDHDALLAADYPAPKSRSKPHVQEMVGTIGENMTVRRSKTLSVSDGVVASYMHSQVADGLGKIGVLVALQSTGDKEKLDAGRQLAMHVAATNPLAVNVDSLNPVTLNANAPC
;
A
#
# COMPACT_ATOMS: atom_id res chain seq x y z
N MET A 1 6.99 -1.57 45.35
CA MET A 1 6.93 -1.56 43.88
C MET A 1 6.24 -2.83 43.44
N ALA A 2 5.19 -2.71 42.63
CA ALA A 2 4.54 -3.87 42.04
C ALA A 2 5.55 -4.71 41.24
N GLU A 3 5.41 -6.04 41.28
CA GLU A 3 6.28 -6.93 40.52
C GLU A 3 5.90 -6.87 39.04
N ILE A 4 6.69 -6.14 38.24
CA ILE A 4 6.44 -6.02 36.80
C ILE A 4 6.99 -7.25 36.08
N THR A 5 6.08 -8.15 35.70
CA THR A 5 6.43 -9.37 34.95
C THR A 5 6.66 -9.08 33.47
N ALA A 6 7.45 -9.93 32.80
CA ALA A 6 7.65 -9.84 31.35
C ALA A 6 6.34 -9.98 30.57
N SER A 7 5.36 -10.73 31.10
CA SER A 7 4.04 -10.89 30.50
C SER A 7 3.27 -9.57 30.47
N MET A 8 3.27 -8.82 31.59
CA MET A 8 2.59 -7.53 31.66
C MET A 8 3.19 -6.51 30.69
N VAL A 9 4.53 -6.49 30.57
CA VAL A 9 5.21 -5.61 29.62
C VAL A 9 4.84 -5.97 28.18
N LYS A 10 4.74 -7.28 27.87
CA LYS A 10 4.31 -7.76 26.56
C LYS A 10 2.86 -7.37 26.26
N GLU A 11 1.95 -7.57 27.20
CA GLU A 11 0.53 -7.23 27.08
C GLU A 11 0.33 -5.72 26.86
N LEU A 12 1.02 -4.88 27.63
CA LEU A 12 0.97 -3.42 27.44
C LEU A 12 1.53 -3.01 26.07
N ARG A 13 2.58 -3.67 25.58
CA ARG A 13 3.15 -3.42 24.26
C ARG A 13 2.16 -3.77 23.16
N GLU A 14 1.46 -4.89 23.27
CA GLU A 14 0.44 -5.31 22.30
C GLU A 14 -0.74 -4.33 22.28
N ALA A 15 -1.19 -3.86 23.45
CA ALA A 15 -2.28 -2.89 23.55
C ALA A 15 -1.91 -1.47 23.07
N SER A 16 -0.70 -0.99 23.40
CA SER A 16 -0.30 0.41 23.17
C SER A 16 0.47 0.64 21.86
N GLY A 17 1.24 -0.37 21.40
CA GLY A 17 2.22 -0.25 20.32
C GLY A 17 3.49 0.52 20.71
N ALA A 18 3.73 0.79 21.99
CA ALA A 18 4.94 1.47 22.49
C ALA A 18 6.17 0.54 22.54
N GLY A 19 7.36 1.10 22.71
CA GLY A 19 8.60 0.32 22.86
C GLY A 19 8.56 -0.55 24.13
N MET A 20 9.26 -1.70 24.12
CA MET A 20 9.27 -2.63 25.26
C MET A 20 9.74 -1.95 26.57
N MET A 21 10.74 -1.08 26.47
CA MET A 21 11.27 -0.36 27.64
C MET A 21 10.36 0.79 28.09
N ASP A 22 9.63 1.41 27.16
CA ASP A 22 8.62 2.42 27.47
C ASP A 22 7.43 1.78 28.19
N CYS A 23 7.01 0.58 27.75
CA CYS A 23 5.96 -0.20 28.43
C CYS A 23 6.40 -0.59 29.84
N LYS A 24 7.65 -1.06 30.01
CA LYS A 24 8.18 -1.39 31.33
C LYS A 24 8.25 -0.16 32.24
N THR A 25 8.65 0.98 31.69
CA THR A 25 8.71 2.26 32.43
C THR A 25 7.30 2.71 32.82
N ALA A 26 6.35 2.66 31.89
CA ALA A 26 4.97 3.03 32.17
C ALA A 26 4.34 2.14 33.24
N LEU A 27 4.60 0.82 33.21
CA LEU A 27 4.13 -0.08 34.26
C LEU A 27 4.80 0.22 35.60
N ASN A 28 6.10 0.55 35.63
CA ASN A 28 6.78 0.92 36.87
C ASN A 28 6.22 2.22 37.47
N GLU A 29 5.97 3.23 36.63
CA GLU A 29 5.45 4.55 37.05
C GLU A 29 3.99 4.53 37.49
N ASN A 30 3.25 3.47 37.12
CA ASN A 30 1.84 3.31 37.44
C ASN A 30 1.57 2.04 38.26
N ASP A 31 2.58 1.56 39.01
CA ASP A 31 2.47 0.41 39.93
C ASP A 31 1.82 -0.84 39.33
N GLY A 32 2.14 -1.14 38.06
CA GLY A 32 1.61 -2.29 37.33
C GLY A 32 0.16 -2.16 36.87
N ASN A 33 -0.48 -1.00 37.05
CA ASN A 33 -1.83 -0.76 36.56
C ASN A 33 -1.81 -0.56 35.04
N MET A 34 -2.48 -1.47 34.32
CA MET A 34 -2.48 -1.50 32.86
C MET A 34 -3.16 -0.27 32.23
N GLU A 35 -4.36 0.10 32.70
CA GLU A 35 -5.10 1.24 32.15
C GLU A 35 -4.37 2.55 32.40
N ALA A 36 -3.85 2.74 33.62
CA ALA A 36 -3.07 3.92 33.97
C ALA A 36 -1.76 3.98 33.17
N ALA A 37 -1.10 2.85 32.91
CA ALA A 37 0.10 2.80 32.08
C ALA A 37 -0.20 3.13 30.60
N ILE A 38 -1.36 2.72 30.07
CA ILE A 38 -1.81 3.11 28.71
C ILE A 38 -2.02 4.62 28.64
N ASP A 39 -2.73 5.20 29.60
CA ASP A 39 -2.96 6.64 29.66
C ASP A 39 -1.66 7.42 29.88
N TRP A 40 -0.74 6.90 30.68
CA TRP A 40 0.57 7.47 30.89
C TRP A 40 1.39 7.53 29.60
N LEU A 41 1.41 6.43 28.83
CA LEU A 41 2.06 6.38 27.52
C LEU A 41 1.44 7.39 26.54
N ARG A 42 0.11 7.53 26.57
CA ARG A 42 -0.63 8.50 25.74
C ARG A 42 -0.29 9.94 26.10
N THR A 43 -0.18 10.24 27.39
CA THR A 43 0.00 11.60 27.92
C THR A 43 1.44 12.09 27.82
N LYS A 44 2.42 11.18 27.99
CA LYS A 44 3.85 11.51 27.85
C LYS A 44 4.27 11.80 26.40
N GLY A 45 3.38 11.57 25.42
CA GLY A 45 3.70 11.77 24.01
C GLY A 45 4.85 10.87 23.53
N LEU A 46 5.20 9.82 24.30
CA LEU A 46 6.15 8.80 23.89
C LEU A 46 5.55 8.22 22.61
N PRO A 47 6.15 8.53 21.45
CA PRO A 47 5.52 8.19 20.20
C PRO A 47 5.36 6.67 20.21
N ARG A 48 4.14 6.18 19.92
CA ARG A 48 4.00 4.92 19.17
C ARG A 48 5.11 4.97 18.16
N GLN A 49 6.14 4.13 18.31
CA GLN A 49 7.43 4.30 17.63
C GLN A 49 7.10 4.68 16.18
N ARG A 50 7.27 5.97 15.81
CA ARG A 50 6.59 6.52 14.63
C ARG A 50 7.31 6.02 13.41
N LYS A 51 7.00 4.78 13.02
CA LYS A 51 7.52 4.12 11.83
C LYS A 51 7.17 4.93 10.58
N SER A 52 6.09 5.72 10.62
CA SER A 52 5.66 6.63 9.54
C SER A 52 6.74 7.59 9.01
N GLY A 53 7.80 7.88 9.77
CA GLY A 53 8.92 8.70 9.32
C GLY A 53 10.01 7.94 8.56
N ARG A 54 9.95 6.60 8.52
CA ARG A 54 10.91 5.74 7.84
C ARG A 54 10.51 5.56 6.39
N VAL A 55 11.49 5.51 5.49
CA VAL A 55 11.25 5.40 4.05
C VAL A 55 10.66 4.02 3.74
N ALA A 56 9.47 4.01 3.16
CA ALA A 56 8.84 2.80 2.61
C ALA A 56 8.86 2.90 1.08
N ALA A 57 9.67 2.08 0.42
CA ALA A 57 9.94 2.18 -1.02
C ALA A 57 9.79 0.87 -1.79
N ASP A 58 9.62 -0.27 -1.12
CA ASP A 58 9.32 -1.54 -1.78
C ASP A 58 7.81 -1.79 -1.72
N GLY A 59 7.15 -2.00 -2.85
CA GLY A 59 5.71 -2.15 -2.88
C GLY A 59 5.20 -2.97 -4.05
N TRP A 60 3.97 -3.45 -3.91
CA TRP A 60 3.33 -4.31 -4.91
C TRP A 60 2.01 -3.73 -5.39
N LEU A 61 1.56 -4.26 -6.51
CA LEU A 61 0.37 -3.87 -7.25
C LEU A 61 -0.45 -5.14 -7.45
N VAL A 62 -1.77 -5.04 -7.65
CA VAL A 62 -2.58 -6.14 -8.21
C VAL A 62 -3.50 -5.55 -9.25
N VAL A 63 -3.69 -6.28 -10.35
CA VAL A 63 -4.56 -5.88 -11.46
C VAL A 63 -5.63 -6.94 -11.71
N SER A 64 -6.89 -6.50 -11.86
CA SER A 64 -7.95 -7.32 -12.45
C SER A 64 -8.00 -7.17 -13.97
N GLY A 65 -8.29 -8.27 -14.67
CA GLY A 65 -8.54 -8.30 -16.11
C GLY A 65 -10.03 -8.18 -16.47
N GLY A 66 -10.31 -7.52 -17.59
CA GLY A 66 -11.65 -7.24 -18.11
C GLY A 66 -11.67 -5.90 -18.83
N THR A 67 -12.77 -5.15 -18.67
CA THR A 67 -12.89 -3.77 -19.15
C THR A 67 -12.41 -2.73 -18.13
N SER A 68 -11.94 -3.14 -16.96
CA SER A 68 -11.43 -2.26 -15.91
C SER A 68 -10.27 -2.90 -15.14
N GLY A 69 -9.27 -2.08 -14.77
CA GLY A 69 -8.14 -2.48 -13.94
C GLY A 69 -7.74 -1.37 -12.97
N ALA A 70 -7.14 -1.77 -11.84
CA ALA A 70 -6.57 -0.87 -10.84
C ALA A 70 -5.07 -1.13 -10.69
N VAL A 71 -4.35 -0.09 -10.27
CA VAL A 71 -2.97 -0.16 -9.77
C VAL A 71 -2.99 0.51 -8.41
N VAL A 72 -2.44 -0.16 -7.41
CA VAL A 72 -2.25 0.40 -6.07
C VAL A 72 -0.82 0.19 -5.65
N GLU A 73 -0.11 1.25 -5.30
CA GLU A 73 1.22 1.15 -4.71
C GLU A 73 1.09 1.13 -3.19
N VAL A 74 1.44 0.00 -2.56
CA VAL A 74 1.53 -0.16 -1.11
C VAL A 74 2.97 -0.49 -0.74
N ASN A 75 3.60 0.37 0.05
CA ASN A 75 5.03 0.28 0.34
C ASN A 75 5.31 -0.28 1.74
N SER A 76 6.43 -0.98 1.89
CA SER A 76 7.09 -1.39 3.14
C SER A 76 8.52 -0.81 3.23
N GLU A 77 9.15 -0.89 4.41
CA GLU A 77 10.54 -0.45 4.62
C GLU A 77 11.54 -1.39 3.92
N THR A 78 11.30 -2.71 3.99
CA THR A 78 12.21 -3.72 3.45
C THR A 78 11.54 -4.64 2.43
N ASP A 79 12.38 -5.27 1.59
CA ASP A 79 11.95 -6.29 0.64
C ASP A 79 11.57 -7.62 1.32
N PHE A 80 12.04 -7.87 2.55
CA PHE A 80 11.64 -9.01 3.37
C PHE A 80 10.15 -8.96 3.71
N VAL A 81 9.65 -7.79 4.16
CA VAL A 81 8.21 -7.60 4.41
C VAL A 81 7.42 -7.64 3.12
N ALA A 82 7.96 -7.06 2.05
CA ALA A 82 7.33 -7.12 0.74
C ALA A 82 7.06 -8.59 0.33
N ARG A 83 7.98 -9.52 0.60
CA ARG A 83 7.82 -10.95 0.27
C ARG A 83 6.97 -11.75 1.26
N ASN A 84 6.50 -11.15 2.35
CA ASN A 84 5.71 -11.83 3.37
C ASN A 84 4.25 -12.04 2.90
N GLU A 85 3.71 -13.25 3.09
CA GLU A 85 2.34 -13.60 2.65
C GLU A 85 1.26 -12.72 3.30
N THR A 86 1.45 -12.30 4.55
CA THR A 86 0.48 -11.43 5.23
C THR A 86 0.44 -10.05 4.60
N PHE A 87 1.60 -9.50 4.21
CA PHE A 87 1.67 -8.25 3.47
C PHE A 87 1.04 -8.38 2.08
N GLN A 88 1.37 -9.46 1.35
CA GLN A 88 0.84 -9.72 0.01
C GLN A 88 -0.69 -9.89 0.00
N GLY A 89 -1.23 -10.58 1.01
CA GLY A 89 -2.67 -10.68 1.21
C GLY A 89 -3.32 -9.31 1.39
N MET A 90 -2.72 -8.46 2.25
CA MET A 90 -3.20 -7.10 2.46
C MET A 90 -3.20 -6.27 1.16
N VAL A 91 -2.13 -6.32 0.38
CA VAL A 91 -2.05 -5.57 -0.89
C VAL A 91 -3.08 -6.07 -1.91
N THR A 92 -3.34 -7.38 -1.93
CA THR A 92 -4.34 -7.99 -2.81
C THR A 92 -5.75 -7.49 -2.50
N ASP A 93 -6.13 -7.50 -1.22
CA ASP A 93 -7.44 -7.00 -0.77
C ASP A 93 -7.59 -5.50 -1.05
N ILE A 94 -6.58 -4.68 -0.75
CA ILE A 94 -6.59 -3.23 -1.02
C ILE A 94 -6.78 -2.97 -2.53
N SER A 95 -6.16 -3.77 -3.39
CA SER A 95 -6.29 -3.61 -4.84
C SER A 95 -7.68 -3.95 -5.36
N ALA A 96 -8.35 -4.95 -4.77
CA ALA A 96 -9.75 -5.25 -5.08
C ALA A 96 -10.68 -4.08 -4.67
N ILE A 97 -10.40 -3.44 -3.54
CA ILE A 97 -11.14 -2.25 -3.08
C ILE A 97 -10.90 -1.04 -4.02
N ALA A 98 -9.70 -0.90 -4.57
CA ALA A 98 -9.35 0.21 -5.46
C ALA A 98 -10.20 0.26 -6.74
N LEU A 99 -10.59 -0.90 -7.27
CA LEU A 99 -11.51 -0.99 -8.41
C LEU A 99 -12.87 -0.35 -8.10
N ASN A 100 -13.39 -0.61 -6.89
CA ASN A 100 -14.69 -0.11 -6.46
C ASN A 100 -14.68 1.37 -6.05
N THR A 101 -13.49 1.95 -5.85
CA THR A 101 -13.29 3.36 -5.46
C THR A 101 -12.80 4.22 -6.62
N GLY A 102 -12.77 3.68 -7.85
CA GLY A 102 -12.29 4.42 -9.02
C GLY A 102 -10.79 4.74 -8.98
N GLY A 103 -10.03 4.11 -8.08
CA GLY A 103 -8.62 4.40 -7.87
C GLY A 103 -8.36 5.76 -7.22
N ASP A 104 -9.38 6.37 -6.60
CA ASP A 104 -9.18 7.56 -5.77
C ASP A 104 -8.50 7.17 -4.45
N HIS A 105 -7.42 7.87 -4.12
CA HIS A 105 -6.58 7.50 -2.99
C HIS A 105 -7.30 7.67 -1.65
N ASP A 106 -8.01 8.79 -1.47
CA ASP A 106 -8.68 9.10 -0.21
C ASP A 106 -9.91 8.19 -0.03
N ALA A 107 -10.67 7.95 -1.09
CA ALA A 107 -11.77 6.99 -1.11
C ALA A 107 -11.29 5.57 -0.80
N LEU A 108 -10.17 5.13 -1.38
CA LEU A 108 -9.55 3.83 -1.08
C LEU A 108 -9.19 3.69 0.40
N LEU A 109 -8.57 4.72 1.00
CA LEU A 109 -8.21 4.72 2.41
C LEU A 109 -9.43 4.68 3.34
N ALA A 110 -10.55 5.26 2.91
CA ALA A 110 -11.82 5.31 3.65
C ALA A 110 -12.75 4.11 3.40
N ALA A 111 -12.49 3.29 2.38
CA ALA A 111 -13.31 2.13 2.04
C ALA A 111 -13.20 1.01 3.08
N ASP A 112 -14.23 0.15 3.11
CA ASP A 112 -14.31 -0.99 4.01
C ASP A 112 -13.32 -2.08 3.60
N TYR A 113 -12.58 -2.59 4.59
CA TYR A 113 -11.66 -3.70 4.45
C TYR A 113 -12.37 -5.02 4.79
N PRO A 114 -12.23 -6.08 3.97
CA PRO A 114 -13.08 -7.28 4.05
C PRO A 114 -12.88 -8.09 5.34
N ALA A 115 -11.63 -8.27 5.80
CA ALA A 115 -11.34 -9.03 7.02
C ALA A 115 -9.98 -8.66 7.63
N PRO A 116 -9.90 -8.19 8.90
CA PRO A 116 -11.00 -7.89 9.82
C PRO A 116 -11.87 -6.73 9.31
N LYS A 117 -13.16 -6.71 9.70
CA LYS A 117 -14.09 -5.61 9.35
C LYS A 117 -13.56 -4.29 9.92
N SER A 118 -12.91 -3.51 9.05
CA SER A 118 -12.26 -2.24 9.38
C SER A 118 -12.32 -1.31 8.16
N ARG A 119 -11.65 -0.17 8.21
CA ARG A 119 -11.35 0.63 7.02
C ARG A 119 -9.93 0.35 6.54
N SER A 120 -9.64 0.53 5.25
CA SER A 120 -8.32 0.24 4.66
C SER A 120 -7.17 0.93 5.43
N LYS A 121 -7.31 2.22 5.75
CA LYS A 121 -6.26 2.97 6.48
C LYS A 121 -6.00 2.43 7.90
N PRO A 122 -6.99 2.29 8.79
CA PRO A 122 -6.82 1.64 10.08
C PRO A 122 -6.22 0.24 9.99
N HIS A 123 -6.62 -0.56 9.00
CA HIS A 123 -6.06 -1.91 8.84
C HIS A 123 -4.57 -1.87 8.49
N VAL A 124 -4.14 -0.98 7.58
CA VAL A 124 -2.70 -0.79 7.31
C VAL A 124 -1.95 -0.36 8.56
N GLN A 125 -2.54 0.49 9.41
CA GLN A 125 -1.92 0.91 10.68
C GLN A 125 -1.82 -0.21 11.71
N GLU A 126 -2.80 -1.11 11.76
CA GLU A 126 -2.76 -2.33 12.57
C GLU A 126 -1.62 -3.23 12.10
N MET A 127 -1.52 -3.44 10.78
CA MET A 127 -0.44 -4.21 10.17
C MET A 127 0.94 -3.64 10.48
N VAL A 128 1.10 -2.31 10.53
CA VAL A 128 2.35 -1.65 10.96
C VAL A 128 2.72 -2.02 12.41
N GLY A 129 1.73 -2.20 13.28
CA GLY A 129 1.91 -2.70 14.63
C GLY A 129 2.38 -4.15 14.65
N THR A 130 1.68 -5.02 13.92
CA THR A 130 1.92 -6.47 13.85
C THR A 130 3.26 -6.81 13.22
N ILE A 131 3.55 -6.26 12.03
CA ILE A 131 4.73 -6.63 11.23
C ILE A 131 6.01 -6.03 11.78
N GLY A 132 5.96 -4.83 12.39
CA GLY A 132 7.18 -4.20 12.89
C GLY A 132 7.75 -3.11 11.99
N GLU A 133 7.25 -2.93 10.76
CA GLU A 133 7.74 -1.95 9.78
C GLU A 133 6.69 -0.91 9.40
N ASN A 134 7.15 0.25 8.94
CA ASN A 134 6.33 1.26 8.29
C ASN A 134 5.74 0.69 7.00
N MET A 135 4.45 0.92 6.83
CA MET A 135 3.74 0.58 5.61
C MET A 135 2.76 1.68 5.27
N THR A 136 2.63 1.96 3.97
CA THR A 136 1.79 3.04 3.49
C THR A 136 1.19 2.68 2.14
N VAL A 137 -0.12 2.89 1.98
CA VAL A 137 -0.71 3.01 0.65
C VAL A 137 -0.28 4.38 0.11
N ARG A 138 0.48 4.39 -0.98
CA ARG A 138 1.07 5.63 -1.51
C ARG A 138 0.18 6.29 -2.56
N ARG A 139 -0.38 5.50 -3.47
CA ARG A 139 -1.23 5.98 -4.57
C ARG A 139 -2.04 4.85 -5.16
N SER A 140 -3.14 5.22 -5.80
CA SER A 140 -3.93 4.33 -6.64
C SER A 140 -4.34 5.04 -7.92
N LYS A 141 -4.57 4.25 -8.98
CA LYS A 141 -5.23 4.66 -10.22
C LYS A 141 -6.03 3.51 -10.79
N THR A 142 -7.08 3.82 -11.52
CA THR A 142 -7.81 2.87 -12.36
C THR A 142 -7.76 3.28 -13.82
N LEU A 143 -7.93 2.29 -14.69
CA LEU A 143 -8.27 2.49 -16.09
C LEU A 143 -9.50 1.65 -16.43
N SER A 144 -10.32 2.16 -17.34
CA SER A 144 -11.45 1.42 -17.88
C SER A 144 -11.66 1.73 -19.36
N VAL A 145 -12.29 0.79 -20.06
CA VAL A 145 -12.76 0.92 -21.44
C VAL A 145 -14.22 0.50 -21.50
N SER A 146 -14.97 1.09 -22.43
CA SER A 146 -16.39 0.74 -22.64
C SER A 146 -16.55 -0.53 -23.48
N ASP A 147 -15.60 -0.79 -24.39
CA ASP A 147 -15.52 -1.99 -25.21
C ASP A 147 -14.04 -2.26 -25.53
N GLY A 148 -13.56 -3.47 -25.30
CA GLY A 148 -12.16 -3.85 -25.45
C GLY A 148 -11.59 -4.49 -24.19
N VAL A 149 -10.31 -4.25 -23.91
CA VAL A 149 -9.55 -4.92 -22.84
C VAL A 149 -8.65 -3.92 -22.10
N VAL A 150 -8.61 -4.03 -20.77
CA VAL A 150 -7.54 -3.48 -19.95
C VAL A 150 -6.51 -4.58 -19.71
N ALA A 151 -5.36 -4.47 -20.38
CA ALA A 151 -4.25 -5.40 -20.25
C ALA A 151 -3.28 -4.93 -19.16
N SER A 152 -2.53 -5.87 -18.60
CA SER A 152 -1.55 -5.59 -17.57
C SER A 152 -0.23 -6.31 -17.76
N TYR A 153 0.83 -5.71 -17.24
CA TYR A 153 2.14 -6.31 -17.15
C TYR A 153 2.77 -6.02 -15.80
N MET A 154 3.46 -7.03 -15.27
CA MET A 154 4.18 -6.95 -14.02
C MET A 154 5.64 -7.33 -14.23
N HIS A 155 6.55 -6.44 -13.88
CA HIS A 155 7.99 -6.68 -13.92
C HIS A 155 8.52 -7.03 -12.52
N SER A 156 9.51 -7.92 -12.47
CA SER A 156 10.08 -8.46 -11.22
C SER A 156 8.99 -9.01 -10.29
N GLN A 157 8.13 -9.87 -10.85
CA GLN A 157 7.02 -10.49 -10.14
C GLN A 157 7.55 -11.46 -9.07
N VAL A 158 6.98 -11.43 -7.85
CA VAL A 158 7.29 -12.44 -6.82
C VAL A 158 6.10 -13.29 -6.41
N ALA A 159 4.89 -12.82 -6.68
CA ALA A 159 3.65 -13.53 -6.43
C ALA A 159 2.63 -13.12 -7.51
N ASP A 160 1.52 -13.84 -7.61
CA ASP A 160 0.53 -13.52 -8.64
C ASP A 160 0.02 -12.09 -8.49
N GLY A 161 -0.03 -11.36 -9.61
CA GLY A 161 -0.36 -9.94 -9.64
C GLY A 161 0.70 -8.98 -9.07
N LEU A 162 1.65 -9.44 -8.24
CA LEU A 162 2.54 -8.61 -7.41
C LEU A 162 3.97 -8.52 -7.98
N GLY A 163 4.40 -7.32 -8.41
CA GLY A 163 5.81 -7.00 -8.76
C GLY A 163 6.23 -5.57 -8.44
N LYS A 164 7.48 -5.22 -8.79
CA LYS A 164 8.08 -3.89 -8.53
C LYS A 164 7.62 -2.80 -9.50
N ILE A 165 7.29 -3.16 -10.73
CA ILE A 165 6.76 -2.24 -11.75
C ILE A 165 5.53 -2.88 -12.36
N GLY A 166 4.39 -2.20 -12.28
CA GLY A 166 3.17 -2.65 -12.91
C GLY A 166 2.59 -1.57 -13.80
N VAL A 167 2.06 -2.05 -14.92
CA VAL A 167 1.53 -1.21 -15.98
C VAL A 167 0.14 -1.69 -16.34
N LEU A 168 -0.77 -0.74 -16.53
CA LEU A 168 -2.05 -0.95 -17.21
C LEU A 168 -2.00 -0.31 -18.59
N VAL A 169 -2.57 -1.01 -19.56
CA VAL A 169 -2.86 -0.47 -20.89
C VAL A 169 -4.33 -0.72 -21.21
N ALA A 170 -5.07 0.37 -21.39
CA ALA A 170 -6.46 0.34 -21.82
C ALA A 170 -6.52 0.33 -23.36
N LEU A 171 -7.06 -0.74 -23.94
CA LEU A 171 -7.30 -0.88 -25.37
C LEU A 171 -8.80 -0.85 -25.65
N GLN A 172 -9.29 0.27 -26.18
CA GLN A 172 -10.66 0.39 -26.65
C GLN A 172 -10.77 -0.21 -28.06
N SER A 173 -11.64 -1.21 -28.25
CA SER A 173 -11.85 -1.86 -29.55
C SER A 173 -13.16 -2.63 -29.58
N THR A 174 -13.93 -2.49 -30.67
CA THR A 174 -15.12 -3.31 -30.96
C THR A 174 -14.78 -4.65 -31.62
N GLY A 175 -13.49 -4.89 -31.92
CA GLY A 175 -13.01 -6.10 -32.56
C GLY A 175 -13.02 -7.32 -31.64
N ASP A 176 -12.44 -8.41 -32.14
CA ASP A 176 -12.26 -9.65 -31.40
C ASP A 176 -11.29 -9.45 -30.22
N LYS A 177 -11.80 -9.60 -29.01
CA LYS A 177 -11.05 -9.36 -27.76
C LYS A 177 -9.95 -10.39 -27.56
N GLU A 178 -10.11 -11.60 -28.07
CA GLU A 178 -9.08 -12.66 -27.99
C GLU A 178 -7.83 -12.29 -28.81
N LYS A 179 -7.98 -11.39 -29.80
CA LYS A 179 -6.88 -10.87 -30.62
C LYS A 179 -6.20 -9.63 -30.04
N LEU A 180 -6.64 -9.13 -28.88
CA LEU A 180 -6.03 -7.97 -28.21
C LEU A 180 -4.80 -8.33 -27.35
N ASP A 181 -4.16 -9.47 -27.59
CA ASP A 181 -2.95 -9.92 -26.90
C ASP A 181 -1.78 -8.92 -26.99
N ALA A 182 -1.79 -8.05 -28.01
CA ALA A 182 -0.89 -6.91 -28.12
C ALA A 182 -0.90 -5.98 -26.89
N GLY A 183 -1.99 -5.95 -26.11
CA GLY A 183 -2.08 -5.14 -24.89
C GLY A 183 -1.02 -5.46 -23.86
N ARG A 184 -0.68 -6.74 -23.67
CA ARG A 184 0.42 -7.14 -22.76
C ARG A 184 1.77 -6.68 -23.29
N GLN A 185 2.01 -6.81 -24.61
CA GLN A 185 3.25 -6.38 -25.23
C GLN A 185 3.44 -4.85 -25.14
N LEU A 186 2.37 -4.09 -25.31
CA LEU A 186 2.37 -2.64 -25.08
C LEU A 186 2.66 -2.30 -23.61
N ALA A 187 2.06 -3.01 -22.66
CA ALA A 187 2.33 -2.82 -21.24
C ALA A 187 3.80 -3.11 -20.88
N MET A 188 4.41 -4.14 -21.50
CA MET A 188 5.85 -4.41 -21.39
C MET A 188 6.70 -3.27 -21.97
N HIS A 189 6.32 -2.76 -23.13
CA HIS A 189 7.01 -1.63 -23.75
C HIS A 189 6.98 -0.39 -22.86
N VAL A 190 5.80 -0.03 -22.33
CA VAL A 190 5.62 1.09 -21.40
C VAL A 190 6.47 0.92 -20.13
N ALA A 191 6.54 -0.29 -19.57
CA ALA A 191 7.39 -0.58 -18.41
C ALA A 191 8.88 -0.34 -18.70
N ALA A 192 9.33 -0.62 -19.93
CA ALA A 192 10.72 -0.47 -20.34
C ALA A 192 11.09 0.96 -20.76
N THR A 193 10.18 1.68 -21.42
CA THR A 193 10.47 3.00 -22.00
C THR A 193 9.96 4.18 -21.18
N ASN A 194 9.06 3.93 -20.20
CA ASN A 194 8.43 4.94 -19.36
C ASN A 194 7.97 6.19 -20.15
N PRO A 195 7.11 6.01 -21.18
CA PRO A 195 6.69 7.11 -22.03
C PRO A 195 5.88 8.13 -21.23
N LEU A 196 6.10 9.41 -21.51
CA LEU A 196 5.44 10.50 -20.80
C LEU A 196 3.98 10.71 -21.24
N ALA A 197 3.61 10.22 -22.44
CA ALA A 197 2.29 10.41 -23.02
C ALA A 197 1.98 9.30 -24.04
N VAL A 198 0.68 9.12 -24.33
CA VAL A 198 0.20 8.15 -25.33
C VAL A 198 0.33 8.67 -26.76
N ASN A 199 0.35 9.99 -26.94
CA ASN A 199 0.58 10.65 -28.22
C ASN A 199 1.24 12.02 -27.98
N VAL A 200 1.70 12.66 -29.06
CA VAL A 200 2.41 13.94 -28.99
C VAL A 200 1.54 15.04 -28.40
N ASP A 201 0.26 15.08 -28.78
CA ASP A 201 -0.68 16.14 -28.36
C ASP A 201 -1.01 16.09 -26.87
N SER A 202 -0.81 14.94 -26.21
CA SER A 202 -1.03 14.77 -24.77
C SER A 202 0.23 15.01 -23.94
N LEU A 203 1.35 15.40 -24.55
CA LEU A 203 2.54 15.82 -23.81
C LEU A 203 2.26 17.15 -23.10
N ASN A 204 2.57 17.19 -21.81
CA ASN A 204 2.43 18.41 -21.02
C ASN A 204 3.38 19.50 -21.59
N PRO A 205 2.85 20.66 -22.02
CA PRO A 205 3.65 21.75 -22.57
C PRO A 205 4.74 22.25 -21.60
N VAL A 206 4.50 22.19 -20.29
CA VAL A 206 5.50 22.57 -19.28
C VAL A 206 6.71 21.64 -19.32
N THR A 207 6.49 20.34 -19.53
CA THR A 207 7.56 19.34 -19.65
C THR A 207 8.35 19.50 -20.94
N LEU A 208 7.70 19.94 -22.03
CA LEU A 208 8.37 20.26 -23.30
C LEU A 208 9.29 21.49 -23.15
N ASN A 209 8.83 22.52 -22.44
CA ASN A 209 9.54 23.79 -22.31
C ASN A 209 10.67 23.77 -21.26
N ALA A 210 10.63 22.86 -20.29
CA ALA A 210 11.71 22.72 -19.29
C ALA A 210 13.05 22.22 -19.89
N ASN A 211 13.02 21.68 -21.10
CA ASN A 211 14.20 21.23 -21.86
C ASN A 211 14.50 22.10 -23.09
N ALA A 212 13.79 23.23 -23.26
CA ALA A 212 14.13 24.19 -24.31
C ALA A 212 15.44 24.91 -23.91
N PRO A 213 16.48 24.90 -24.75
CA PRO A 213 17.66 25.72 -24.49
C PRO A 213 17.23 27.19 -24.40
N CYS A 214 17.67 27.87 -23.33
CA CYS A 214 17.49 29.31 -23.14
C CYS A 214 17.95 30.12 -24.35
#